data_AF-A0A317IP41-F1
#
_entry.id   AF-A0A317IP41-F1
#
_cell.length_a   1.000
_cell.length_b   1.000
_cell.length_c   1.000
_cell.angle_alpha   90.00
_cell.angle_beta   90.00
_cell.angle_gamma   90.00
#
_symmetry.space_group_name_H-M   'P 1'
#
loop_
_entity.id
_entity.type
_entity.pdbx_description
1 polymer ?
#
loop_
_entity_poly.entity_id
_entity_poly.type
_entity_poly.pdbx_seq_one_letter_code
_entity_poly.pdbx_strand_id
1 'polypeptide(L)'
;MQKLLVDYSTPVFKFPYEREGAKYYATFHPELLEVESGILEYTGRFFVVTVTNRGLFHFHIERDMRGNWNSENASFLVDPDLIQWCGERIEARNLHRIASQISA
;
A
#
# COMPACT_ATOMS: atom_id res chain seq x y z
N MET A 1 15.66 -2.82 25.39
CA MET A 1 14.58 -2.96 24.40
C MET A 1 14.93 -2.01 23.26
N GLN A 2 15.44 -2.53 22.14
CA GLN A 2 15.82 -1.71 21.00
C GLN A 2 14.54 -1.21 20.32
N LYS A 3 14.49 0.08 19.98
CA LYS A 3 13.29 0.70 19.40
C LYS A 3 13.22 0.29 17.93
N LEU A 4 12.26 -0.55 17.58
CA LEU A 4 11.92 -0.86 16.19
C LEU A 4 11.53 0.45 15.49
N LEU A 5 12.29 0.86 14.48
CA LEU A 5 12.00 2.03 13.67
C LEU A 5 11.22 1.59 12.44
N VAL A 6 10.07 2.21 12.20
CA VAL A 6 9.26 1.99 11.01
C VAL A 6 9.45 3.17 10.06
N ASP A 7 9.68 2.88 8.78
CA ASP A 7 9.89 3.84 7.71
C ASP A 7 8.85 3.65 6.58
N TYR A 8 8.21 4.75 6.17
CA TYR A 8 7.23 4.83 5.08
C TYR A 8 7.63 5.84 3.99
N SER A 9 8.86 6.33 4.04
CA SER A 9 9.35 7.43 3.20
C SER A 9 9.72 6.99 1.79
N THR A 10 10.04 5.70 1.56
CA THR A 10 10.55 5.27 0.26
C THR A 10 10.42 3.77 -0.03
N PRO A 11 10.13 3.34 -1.28
CA PRO A 11 9.58 4.13 -2.39
C PRO A 11 8.04 4.24 -2.32
N VAL A 12 7.55 5.48 -2.34
CA VAL A 12 6.11 5.79 -2.46
C VAL A 12 5.69 5.74 -3.93
N PHE A 13 4.53 5.18 -4.22
CA PHE A 13 3.94 5.24 -5.57
C PHE A 13 2.49 5.70 -5.55
N LYS A 14 1.99 6.13 -6.71
CA LYS A 14 0.67 6.75 -6.86
C LYS A 14 -0.06 6.14 -8.06
N PHE A 15 -1.35 5.85 -7.88
CA PHE A 15 -2.22 5.43 -8.97
C PHE A 15 -3.49 6.27 -9.02
N PRO A 16 -3.89 6.77 -10.21
CA PRO A 16 -5.18 7.41 -10.37
C PRO A 16 -6.30 6.37 -10.49
N TYR A 17 -7.51 6.77 -10.13
CA TYR A 17 -8.74 6.01 -10.41
C TYR A 17 -9.91 6.95 -10.64
N GLU A 18 -10.96 6.47 -11.28
CA GLU A 18 -12.17 7.23 -11.52
C GLU A 18 -13.34 6.57 -10.78
N ARG A 19 -14.14 7.39 -10.10
CA ARG A 19 -15.32 6.93 -9.37
C ARG A 19 -16.39 8.02 -9.43
N GLU A 20 -17.61 7.64 -9.80
CA GLU A 20 -18.75 8.58 -9.92
C GLU A 20 -18.45 9.78 -10.84
N GLY A 21 -17.70 9.57 -11.92
CA GLY A 21 -17.33 10.61 -12.88
C GLY A 21 -16.27 11.60 -12.39
N ALA A 22 -15.67 11.36 -11.22
CA ALA A 22 -14.58 12.17 -10.68
C ALA A 22 -13.27 11.36 -10.65
N LYS A 23 -12.15 12.04 -10.95
CA LYS A 23 -10.81 11.46 -10.90
C LYS A 23 -10.17 11.69 -9.52
N TYR A 24 -9.73 10.60 -8.94
CA TYR A 24 -9.07 10.55 -7.64
C TYR A 24 -7.69 9.90 -7.77
N TYR A 25 -6.97 9.81 -6.65
CA TYR A 25 -5.72 9.07 -6.57
C TYR A 25 -5.53 8.45 -5.18
N ALA A 26 -4.75 7.37 -5.16
CA ALA A 26 -4.20 6.80 -3.95
C ALA A 26 -2.67 6.84 -4.01
N THR A 27 -2.03 7.12 -2.87
CA THR A 27 -0.60 6.92 -2.66
C THR A 27 -0.37 5.71 -1.75
N PHE A 28 0.71 5.00 -2.02
CA PHE A 28 1.05 3.74 -1.39
C PHE A 28 2.45 3.86 -0.80
N HIS A 29 2.54 3.65 0.50
CA HIS A 29 3.77 3.80 1.27
C HIS A 29 4.11 2.42 1.84
N PRO A 30 5.13 1.71 1.29
CA PRO A 30 5.54 0.43 1.85
C PRO A 30 6.04 0.64 3.28
N GLU A 31 5.62 -0.24 4.18
CA GLU A 31 6.16 -0.30 5.52
C GLU A 31 7.50 -1.02 5.51
N LEU A 32 8.53 -0.32 5.97
CA LEU A 32 9.86 -0.86 6.16
C LEU A 32 10.20 -0.88 7.66
N LEU A 33 10.86 -1.95 8.09
CA LEU A 33 11.32 -2.11 9.45
C LEU A 33 12.85 -2.06 9.48
N GLU A 34 13.41 -1.20 10.32
CA GLU A 34 14.85 -1.25 10.61
C GLU A 34 15.15 -2.44 11.53
N VAL A 35 15.93 -3.40 11.01
CA VAL A 35 16.44 -4.54 11.79
C VAL A 35 17.79 -4.22 12.42
N GLU A 36 18.28 -5.07 13.32
CA GLU A 36 19.47 -4.83 14.18
C GLU A 36 20.76 -4.44 13.41
N SER A 37 20.81 -4.64 12.09
CA SER A 37 21.91 -4.27 11.19
C SER A 37 21.79 -2.89 10.53
N GLY A 38 20.73 -2.12 10.82
CA GLY A 38 20.42 -0.87 10.13
C GLY A 38 19.87 -1.06 8.70
N ILE A 39 19.55 -2.31 8.34
CA ILE A 39 18.93 -2.66 7.07
C ILE A 39 17.42 -2.47 7.19
N LEU A 40 16.81 -1.90 6.15
CA LEU A 40 15.36 -1.77 6.03
C LEU A 40 14.77 -3.00 5.33
N GLU A 41 13.89 -3.73 6.01
CA GLU A 41 13.19 -4.88 5.48
C GLU A 41 11.71 -4.59 5.25
N TYR A 42 11.18 -5.09 4.13
CA TYR A 42 9.79 -4.89 3.76
C TYR A 42 8.87 -5.83 4.54
N THR A 43 7.86 -5.29 5.22
CA THR A 43 7.01 -6.08 6.14
C THR A 43 5.84 -6.79 5.45
N GLY A 44 5.51 -6.44 4.20
CA GLY A 44 4.28 -6.89 3.55
C GLY A 44 3.10 -5.91 3.71
N ARG A 45 3.24 -4.89 4.56
CA ARG A 45 2.21 -3.89 4.83
C ARG A 45 2.43 -2.63 4.02
N PHE A 46 1.33 -1.94 3.71
CA PHE A 46 1.34 -0.63 3.08
C PHE A 46 0.46 0.33 3.85
N PHE A 47 0.95 1.54 4.07
CA PHE A 47 0.12 2.68 4.42
C PHE A 47 -0.42 3.34 3.14
N VAL A 48 -1.73 3.45 3.03
CA VAL A 48 -2.43 4.00 1.88
C VAL A 48 -3.06 5.33 2.27
N VAL A 49 -2.91 6.33 1.41
CA VAL A 49 -3.62 7.61 1.52
C VAL A 49 -4.42 7.84 0.24
N THR A 50 -5.72 8.09 0.35
CA THR A 50 -6.61 8.25 -0.81
C THR A 50 -7.68 9.29 -0.56
N VAL A 51 -8.06 10.01 -1.62
CA VAL A 51 -9.19 10.94 -1.61
C VAL A 51 -10.35 10.28 -2.35
N THR A 52 -11.55 10.31 -1.79
CA THR A 52 -12.79 9.86 -2.44
C THR A 52 -13.82 11.01 -2.46
N ASN A 53 -15.01 10.76 -2.99
CA ASN A 53 -16.16 11.65 -2.86
C ASN A 53 -16.58 11.89 -1.40
N ARG A 54 -16.18 11.01 -0.47
CA ARG A 54 -16.48 11.11 0.97
C ARG A 54 -15.37 11.80 1.77
N GLY A 55 -14.28 12.22 1.12
CA GLY A 55 -13.17 12.93 1.76
C GLY A 55 -11.85 12.19 1.69
N LEU A 56 -10.91 12.59 2.56
CA LEU A 56 -9.57 11.99 2.67
C LEU A 56 -9.60 10.81 3.65
N PHE A 57 -9.03 9.68 3.22
CA PHE A 57 -8.90 8.48 4.02
C PHE A 57 -7.45 8.02 4.04
N HIS A 58 -7.05 7.41 5.16
CA HIS A 58 -5.78 6.74 5.29
C HIS A 58 -5.96 5.44 6.07
N PHE A 59 -5.25 4.40 5.68
CA PHE A 59 -5.35 3.09 6.30
C PHE A 59 -4.18 2.19 5.93
N HIS A 60 -3.93 1.16 6.72
CA HIS A 60 -2.99 0.11 6.42
C HIS A 60 -3.67 -1.03 5.68
N ILE A 61 -2.99 -1.60 4.70
CA ILE A 61 -3.39 -2.85 4.05
C ILE A 61 -2.26 -3.85 4.03
N GLU A 62 -2.64 -5.12 4.07
CA GLU A 62 -1.75 -6.26 3.98
C GLU A 62 -2.44 -7.42 3.27
N ARG A 63 -1.63 -8.34 2.75
CA ARG A 63 -2.13 -9.56 2.12
C ARG A 63 -2.11 -10.70 3.13
N ASP A 64 -3.25 -11.33 3.35
CA ASP A 64 -3.34 -12.48 4.25
C ASP A 64 -2.70 -13.74 3.65
N MET A 65 -2.61 -14.80 4.46
CA MET A 65 -2.06 -16.10 4.03
C MET A 65 -2.88 -16.80 2.92
N ARG A 66 -4.12 -16.36 2.69
CA ARG A 66 -5.00 -16.87 1.63
C ARG A 66 -4.89 -16.03 0.36
N GLY A 67 -4.09 -14.97 0.38
CA GLY A 67 -3.87 -14.08 -0.74
C GLY A 67 -4.89 -12.95 -0.86
N ASN A 68 -5.75 -12.72 0.13
CA ASN A 68 -6.72 -11.63 0.12
C ASN A 68 -6.12 -10.36 0.71
N TRP A 69 -6.50 -9.21 0.16
CA TRP A 69 -6.14 -7.91 0.71
C TRP A 69 -7.12 -7.51 1.80
N ASN A 70 -6.57 -7.17 2.97
CA ASN A 70 -7.34 -6.73 4.12
C ASN A 70 -6.82 -5.39 4.61
N SER A 71 -7.69 -4.64 5.30
CA SER A 71 -7.29 -3.43 6.00
C SER A 71 -7.40 -3.59 7.51
N GLU A 72 -6.42 -3.05 8.24
CA GLU A 72 -6.42 -3.05 9.70
C GLU A 72 -7.34 -1.97 10.29
N ASN A 73 -7.35 -0.78 9.67
CA ASN A 73 -7.94 0.42 10.27
C ASN A 73 -8.70 1.30 9.27
N ALA A 74 -9.11 0.76 8.12
CA ALA A 74 -9.99 1.47 7.21
C ALA A 74 -11.27 1.95 7.92
N SER A 75 -11.64 3.20 7.68
CA SER A 75 -12.95 3.72 8.07
C SER A 75 -14.06 2.87 7.43
N PHE A 76 -15.18 2.66 8.12
CA PHE A 76 -16.37 2.02 7.55
C PHE A 76 -16.93 2.73 6.30
N LEU A 77 -16.49 3.97 6.05
CA LEU A 77 -16.83 4.73 4.85
C LEU A 77 -16.00 4.34 3.62
N VAL A 78 -14.87 3.65 3.82
CA VAL A 78 -14.03 3.10 2.77
C VAL A 78 -14.66 1.81 2.26
N ASP A 79 -14.89 1.76 0.95
CA ASP A 79 -15.46 0.62 0.28
C ASP A 79 -14.48 -0.57 0.24
N PRO A 80 -14.89 -1.81 0.58
CA PRO A 80 -14.08 -3.01 0.36
C PRO A 80 -13.49 -3.13 -1.05
N ASP A 81 -14.22 -2.68 -2.08
CA ASP A 81 -13.73 -2.70 -3.46
C ASP A 81 -12.51 -1.79 -3.65
N LEU A 82 -12.42 -0.68 -2.89
CA LEU A 82 -11.26 0.20 -2.92
C LEU A 82 -10.04 -0.45 -2.25
N ILE A 83 -10.25 -1.22 -1.19
CA ILE A 83 -9.17 -1.98 -0.53
C ILE A 83 -8.61 -3.02 -1.49
N GLN A 84 -9.49 -3.78 -2.15
CA GLN A 84 -9.10 -4.78 -3.14
C GLN A 84 -8.38 -4.14 -4.33
N TRP A 85 -8.91 -3.05 -4.88
CA TRP A 85 -8.26 -2.30 -5.95
C TRP A 85 -6.85 -1.82 -5.57
N CYS A 86 -6.68 -1.30 -4.34
CA CYS A 86 -5.37 -0.89 -3.83
C CYS A 86 -4.37 -2.05 -3.84
N GLY A 87 -4.78 -3.23 -3.36
CA GLY A 87 -3.98 -4.44 -3.35
C GLY A 87 -3.52 -4.89 -4.74
N GLU A 88 -4.43 -4.85 -5.72
CA GLU A 88 -4.10 -5.21 -7.11
C GLU A 88 -3.03 -4.27 -7.72
N ARG A 89 -3.05 -2.97 -7.37
CA ARG A 89 -2.04 -2.02 -7.84
C ARG A 89 -0.67 -2.26 -7.22
N ILE A 90 -0.65 -2.65 -5.96
CA ILE A 90 0.57 -3.10 -5.27
C ILE A 90 1.16 -4.33 -5.97
N GLU A 91 0.33 -5.34 -6.27
CA GLU A 91 0.78 -6.57 -6.93
C GLU A 91 1.32 -6.27 -8.33
N ALA A 92 0.59 -5.51 -9.13
CA ALA A 92 1.01 -5.11 -10.46
C ALA A 92 2.37 -4.37 -10.44
N ARG A 93 2.58 -3.50 -9.45
CA ARG A 93 3.85 -2.78 -9.28
C ARG A 93 5.01 -3.73 -8.95
N ASN A 94 4.79 -4.70 -8.07
CA ASN A 94 5.80 -5.69 -7.69
C ASN A 94 6.16 -6.63 -8.84
N LEU A 95 5.17 -7.07 -9.63
CA LEU A 95 5.40 -7.87 -10.84
C LEU A 95 6.23 -7.10 -11.88
N HIS A 96 5.96 -5.81 -12.07
CA HIS A 96 6.79 -4.98 -12.94
C HIS A 96 8.23 -4.85 -12.47
N ARG A 97 8.49 -4.79 -11.15
CA ARG A 97 9.86 -4.76 -10.61
C ARG A 97 10.60 -6.07 -10.92
N ILE A 98 9.94 -7.21 -10.75
CA ILE A 98 10.53 -8.53 -11.06
C ILE A 98 10.79 -8.67 -12.57
N ALA A 99 9.82 -8.30 -13.42
CA ALA A 99 9.99 -8.36 -14.88
C ALA A 99 11.14 -7.47 -15.39
N SER A 100 11.34 -6.29 -14.78
CA SER A 100 12.44 -5.38 -15.12
C SER A 100 13.82 -5.88 -14.68
N GLN A 101 13.89 -6.78 -13.69
CA GLN A 101 15.15 -7.38 -13.22
C GLN A 101 15.54 -8.63 -14.01
N ILE A 102 14.58 -9.32 -14.63
CA ILE A 102 14.83 -10.51 -15.47
C ILE A 102 15.22 -10.14 -16.91
N SER A 103 14.87 -8.92 -17.34
CA SER A 103 15.11 -8.42 -18.70
C SER A 103 16.41 -7.61 -18.85
N ALA A 104 17.26 -7.59 -17.81
CA ALA A 104 18.55 -6.89 -17.75
C ALA A 104 19.68 -7.91 -17.55
#